data_AF-E2CIT0-F1
#
_entry.id   AF-E2CIT0-F1
#
_cell.length_a   1.000
_cell.length_b   1.000
_cell.length_c   1.000
_cell.angle_alpha   90.00
_cell.angle_beta   90.00
_cell.angle_gamma   90.00
#
_symmetry.space_group_name_H-M   'P 1'
#
loop_
_entity.id
_entity.type
_entity.pdbx_description
1 polymer ?
#
loop_
_entity_poly.entity_id
_entity_poly.type
_entity_poly.pdbx_seq_one_letter_code
_entity_poly.pdbx_strand_id
1 'polypeptide(L)'
;MRLEECLSPKPRTRHPCCTGGGGTCPPEDSGGPDVWLSRLDYALGYGMDDDFATVLEFVKEISDARSFAILKDPDRAEALRETLFRIEDRKALLGKPFERRKVNKRLRQGEHLDLMHQQM
;
A
#
# COMPACT_ATOMS: atom_id res chain seq x y z
N MET A 1 12.13 -2.99 -21.07
CA MET A 1 13.39 -3.50 -20.46
C MET A 1 14.56 -2.80 -21.13
N ARG A 2 15.47 -2.19 -20.36
CA ARG A 2 16.70 -1.58 -20.87
C ARG A 2 17.89 -2.35 -20.31
N LEU A 3 18.81 -2.81 -21.16
CA LEU A 3 20.07 -3.40 -20.73
C LEU A 3 21.04 -2.25 -20.41
N GLU A 4 21.44 -2.11 -19.15
CA GLU A 4 22.36 -1.05 -18.71
C GLU A 4 23.82 -1.52 -18.78
N GLU A 5 24.11 -2.74 -18.33
CA GLU A 5 25.46 -3.32 -18.30
C GLU A 5 25.43 -4.82 -18.59
N CYS A 6 26.51 -5.34 -19.20
CA CYS A 6 26.76 -6.77 -19.37
C CYS A 6 28.04 -7.15 -18.64
N LEU A 7 27.89 -7.75 -17.45
CA LEU A 7 28.99 -8.08 -16.55
C LEU A 7 29.25 -9.59 -16.52
N SER A 8 30.48 -9.97 -16.18
CA SER A 8 30.79 -11.37 -15.89
C SER A 8 29.99 -11.86 -14.66
N PRO A 9 29.55 -13.13 -14.64
CA PRO A 9 28.82 -13.69 -13.51
C PRO A 9 29.61 -13.59 -12.20
N LYS A 10 28.97 -13.13 -11.13
CA LYS A 10 29.59 -13.08 -9.80
C LYS A 10 29.62 -14.48 -9.19
N PRO A 11 30.80 -15.02 -8.79
CA PRO A 11 30.88 -16.32 -8.14
C PRO A 11 29.96 -16.40 -6.91
N ARG A 12 29.34 -17.57 -6.70
CA ARG A 12 28.47 -17.88 -5.54
C ARG A 12 27.21 -17.00 -5.42
N THR A 13 26.89 -16.19 -6.43
CA THR A 13 25.63 -15.44 -6.48
C THR A 13 24.57 -16.28 -7.18
N ARG A 14 23.41 -16.45 -6.54
CA ARG A 14 22.27 -17.09 -7.18
C ARG A 14 21.48 -16.05 -7.98
N HIS A 15 21.26 -16.35 -9.26
CA HIS A 15 20.47 -15.55 -10.17
C HIS A 15 19.11 -16.24 -10.48
N PRO A 16 18.06 -15.50 -10.86
CA PRO A 16 17.98 -14.03 -10.90
C PRO A 16 18.05 -13.40 -9.50
N CYS A 17 18.56 -12.16 -9.42
CA CYS A 17 18.61 -11.39 -8.18
C CYS A 17 18.23 -9.93 -8.44
N CYS A 18 17.43 -9.36 -7.55
CA CYS A 18 17.04 -7.97 -7.58
C CYS A 18 18.12 -7.12 -6.89
N THR A 19 18.75 -6.23 -7.66
CA THR A 19 19.81 -5.33 -7.20
C THR A 19 19.27 -4.01 -6.64
N GLY A 20 18.12 -3.53 -7.13
CA GLY A 20 17.49 -2.29 -6.70
C GLY A 20 16.04 -2.16 -7.19
N GLY A 21 15.35 -1.15 -6.67
CA GLY A 21 13.96 -0.82 -6.98
C GLY A 21 13.40 0.18 -5.96
N GLY A 22 12.22 0.74 -6.24
CA GLY A 22 11.56 1.70 -5.37
C GLY A 22 10.10 1.89 -5.73
N GLY A 23 9.39 2.65 -4.90
CA GLY A 23 7.97 2.89 -5.04
C GLY A 23 7.10 1.72 -4.57
N THR A 24 5.81 1.83 -4.87
CA THR A 24 4.81 0.83 -4.54
C THR A 24 4.43 0.07 -5.80
N CYS A 25 4.49 -1.26 -5.72
CA CYS A 25 3.95 -2.13 -6.76
C CYS A 25 2.41 -2.03 -6.75
N PRO A 26 1.79 -1.69 -7.89
CA PRO A 26 0.34 -1.80 -8.01
C PRO A 26 -0.08 -3.25 -7.78
N PRO A 27 -1.28 -3.50 -7.22
CA PRO A 27 -1.85 -4.83 -7.17
C PRO A 27 -1.99 -5.44 -8.57
N GLU A 28 -1.98 -6.77 -8.63
CA GLU A 28 -2.48 -7.49 -9.80
C GLU A 28 -3.92 -7.04 -10.10
N ASP A 29 -4.30 -7.05 -11.37
CA ASP A 29 -5.62 -6.62 -11.83
C ASP A 29 -6.00 -5.19 -11.44
N SER A 30 -5.00 -4.30 -11.30
CA SER A 30 -5.19 -2.89 -10.96
C SER A 30 -5.90 -2.04 -12.03
N GLY A 31 -6.23 -2.63 -13.18
CA GLY A 31 -6.92 -1.94 -14.28
C GLY A 31 -5.98 -1.08 -15.15
N GLY A 32 -4.67 -1.26 -15.01
CA GLY A 32 -3.66 -0.51 -15.75
C GLY A 32 -3.24 0.80 -15.06
N PRO A 33 -2.24 1.51 -15.63
CA PRO A 33 -1.61 2.66 -15.00
C PRO A 33 -2.58 3.81 -14.70
N ASP A 34 -3.44 4.18 -15.63
CA ASP A 34 -4.33 5.35 -15.48
C ASP A 34 -5.37 5.12 -14.37
N VAL A 35 -5.95 3.91 -14.32
CA VAL A 35 -6.90 3.51 -13.26
C VAL A 35 -6.19 3.46 -11.91
N TRP A 36 -4.98 2.93 -11.88
CA TRP A 36 -4.18 2.88 -10.66
C TRP A 36 -3.83 4.27 -10.12
N LEU A 37 -3.36 5.18 -10.98
CA LEU A 37 -3.03 6.55 -10.58
C LEU A 37 -4.26 7.30 -10.08
N SER A 38 -5.41 7.16 -10.76
CA SER A 38 -6.67 7.76 -10.31
C SER A 38 -7.11 7.24 -8.94
N ARG A 39 -6.87 5.96 -8.64
CA ARG A 39 -7.13 5.36 -7.32
C ARG A 39 -6.19 5.91 -6.26
N LEU A 40 -4.91 6.13 -6.58
CA LEU A 40 -3.96 6.74 -5.67
C LEU A 40 -4.33 8.20 -5.37
N ASP A 41 -4.74 8.96 -6.38
CA ASP A 41 -5.22 10.33 -6.21
C ASP A 41 -6.45 10.39 -5.30
N TYR A 42 -7.37 9.44 -5.45
CA TYR A 42 -8.48 9.30 -4.50
C TYR A 42 -8.00 8.93 -3.10
N ALA A 43 -7.13 7.93 -2.98
CA ALA A 43 -6.69 7.40 -1.68
C ALA A 43 -5.87 8.40 -0.86
N LEU A 44 -5.10 9.27 -1.52
CA LEU A 44 -4.17 10.21 -0.90
C LEU A 44 -4.59 11.68 -1.07
N GLY A 45 -5.71 11.95 -1.72
CA GLY A 45 -6.21 13.30 -1.95
C GLY A 45 -6.99 13.89 -0.77
N TYR A 46 -7.63 15.03 -1.01
CA TYR A 46 -8.30 15.84 0.02
C TYR A 46 -9.31 15.08 0.90
N GLY A 47 -9.99 14.07 0.36
CA GLY A 47 -10.91 13.26 1.17
C GLY A 47 -10.23 12.52 2.32
N MET A 48 -8.93 12.18 2.19
CA MET A 48 -8.15 11.62 3.30
C MET A 48 -7.81 12.69 4.35
N ASP A 49 -7.52 13.92 3.93
CA ASP A 49 -7.28 15.03 4.86
C ASP A 49 -8.54 15.33 5.68
N ASP A 50 -9.72 15.31 5.06
CA ASP A 50 -11.01 15.48 5.72
C ASP A 50 -11.29 14.33 6.72
N ASP A 51 -11.00 13.09 6.32
CA ASP A 51 -11.13 11.90 7.19
C ASP A 51 -10.20 12.04 8.42
N PHE A 52 -8.95 12.47 8.25
CA PHE A 52 -8.02 12.71 9.36
C PHE A 52 -8.44 13.89 10.25
N ALA A 53 -8.96 14.97 9.66
CA ALA A 53 -9.46 16.12 10.42
C ALA A 53 -10.63 15.69 11.32
N THR A 54 -11.54 14.87 10.81
CA THR A 54 -12.67 14.31 11.56
C THR A 54 -12.18 13.46 12.74
N VAL A 55 -11.21 12.55 12.50
CA VAL A 55 -10.62 11.73 13.57
C VAL A 55 -9.92 12.60 14.63
N LEU A 56 -9.20 13.64 14.20
CA LEU A 56 -8.50 14.55 15.10
C LEU A 56 -9.48 15.35 15.97
N GLU A 57 -10.61 15.79 15.41
CA GLU A 57 -11.68 16.45 16.17
C GLU A 57 -12.23 15.54 17.26
N PHE A 58 -12.50 14.26 16.94
CA PHE A 58 -12.92 13.26 17.94
C PHE A 58 -11.89 13.08 19.07
N VAL A 59 -10.60 12.96 18.72
CA VAL A 59 -9.53 12.81 19.71
C VAL A 59 -9.42 14.05 20.59
N LYS A 60 -9.57 15.24 20.00
CA LYS A 60 -9.56 16.51 20.73
C LYS A 60 -10.72 16.59 21.73
N GLU A 61 -11.94 16.25 21.33
CA GLU A 61 -13.10 16.26 22.23
C GLU A 61 -12.93 15.30 23.42
N ILE A 62 -12.40 14.09 23.18
CA ILE A 62 -12.08 13.13 24.23
C ILE A 62 -11.02 13.70 25.18
N SER A 63 -9.98 14.35 24.64
CA SER A 63 -8.90 14.97 25.40
C SER A 63 -9.42 16.12 26.27
N ASP A 64 -10.23 17.01 25.69
CA ASP A 64 -10.78 18.19 26.36
C ASP A 64 -11.77 17.78 27.46
N ALA A 65 -12.64 16.80 27.20
CA ALA A 65 -13.58 16.26 28.19
C ALA A 65 -12.93 15.29 29.19
N ARG A 66 -11.69 14.85 28.94
CA ARG A 66 -10.98 13.76 29.64
C ARG A 66 -11.85 12.51 29.81
N SER A 67 -12.67 12.22 28.80
CA SER A 67 -13.73 11.22 28.89
C SER A 67 -14.11 10.69 27.51
N PHE A 68 -14.43 9.39 27.45
CA PHE A 68 -14.97 8.74 26.26
C PHE A 68 -16.52 8.84 26.18
N ALA A 69 -17.14 9.74 26.94
CA ALA A 69 -18.59 9.90 26.96
C ALA A 69 -19.19 10.17 25.57
N ILE A 70 -18.45 10.83 24.69
CA ILE A 70 -18.84 11.05 23.29
C ILE A 70 -19.12 9.75 22.52
N LEU A 71 -18.44 8.66 22.86
CA LEU A 71 -18.67 7.35 22.22
C LEU A 71 -19.95 6.66 22.72
N LYS A 72 -20.62 7.22 23.74
CA LYS A 72 -21.94 6.74 24.18
C LYS A 72 -23.08 7.30 23.34
N ASP A 73 -22.81 8.38 22.60
CA ASP A 73 -23.73 8.87 21.59
C ASP A 73 -23.62 7.95 20.36
N PRO A 74 -24.70 7.24 19.99
CA PRO A 74 -24.66 6.27 18.89
C PRO A 74 -24.37 6.93 17.55
N ASP A 75 -24.82 8.16 17.32
CA ASP A 75 -24.63 8.86 16.05
C ASP A 75 -23.17 9.30 15.91
N ARG A 76 -22.57 9.77 17.01
CA ARG A 76 -21.13 10.11 17.05
C ARG A 76 -20.25 8.87 16.91
N ALA A 77 -20.59 7.79 17.61
CA ALA A 77 -19.85 6.54 17.50
C ALA A 77 -19.88 5.96 16.08
N GLU A 78 -21.04 6.03 15.42
CA GLU A 78 -21.19 5.58 14.04
C GLU A 78 -20.39 6.46 13.06
N ALA A 79 -20.46 7.78 13.19
CA ALA A 79 -19.70 8.69 12.32
C ALA A 79 -18.18 8.46 12.40
N LEU A 80 -17.63 8.22 13.60
CA LEU A 80 -16.23 7.86 13.76
C LEU A 80 -15.92 6.51 13.10
N ARG A 81 -16.81 5.52 13.29
CA ARG A 81 -16.65 4.18 12.70
C ARG A 81 -16.63 4.22 11.18
N GLU A 82 -17.57 4.93 10.56
CA GLU A 82 -17.62 5.11 9.10
C GLU A 82 -16.34 5.78 8.58
N THR A 83 -15.86 6.82 9.27
CA THR A 83 -14.61 7.51 8.89
C THR A 83 -13.41 6.57 8.95
N LEU A 84 -13.30 5.75 10.00
CA LEU A 84 -12.23 4.75 10.11
C LEU A 84 -12.32 3.68 9.02
N PHE A 85 -13.54 3.26 8.65
CA PHE A 85 -13.72 2.34 7.52
C PHE A 85 -13.26 2.95 6.20
N ARG A 86 -13.60 4.22 5.91
CA ARG A 86 -13.11 4.92 4.71
C ARG A 86 -11.58 4.97 4.66
N ILE A 87 -10.92 5.26 5.80
CA ILE A 87 -9.45 5.28 5.88
C ILE A 87 -8.86 3.90 5.56
N GLU A 88 -9.42 2.82 6.12
CA GLU A 88 -8.92 1.47 5.86
C GLU A 88 -9.18 1.05 4.40
N ASP A 89 -10.33 1.42 3.82
CA ASP A 89 -10.63 1.18 2.41
C ASP A 89 -9.64 1.91 1.50
N ARG A 90 -9.31 3.18 1.78
CA ARG A 90 -8.29 3.94 1.05
C ARG A 90 -6.92 3.28 1.15
N LYS A 91 -6.55 2.76 2.32
CA LYS A 91 -5.26 2.06 2.53
C LYS A 91 -5.14 0.80 1.68
N ALA A 92 -6.23 0.07 1.45
CA ALA A 92 -6.23 -1.09 0.55
C ALA A 92 -5.86 -0.71 -0.90
N LEU A 93 -6.08 0.55 -1.28
CA LEU A 93 -5.71 1.09 -2.59
C LEU A 93 -4.24 1.54 -2.70
N LEU A 94 -3.42 1.44 -1.65
CA LEU A 94 -2.04 1.95 -1.67
C LEU A 94 -1.00 0.94 -2.16
N GLY A 95 -1.41 -0.28 -2.54
CA GLY A 95 -0.55 -1.28 -3.14
C GLY A 95 0.48 -1.85 -2.16
N LYS A 96 1.50 -2.56 -2.67
CA LYS A 96 2.54 -3.17 -1.82
C LYS A 96 3.86 -2.41 -1.96
N PRO A 97 4.44 -1.86 -0.88
CA PRO A 97 5.72 -1.20 -0.95
C PRO A 97 6.81 -2.16 -1.43
N PHE A 98 7.72 -1.67 -2.25
CA PHE A 98 8.83 -2.47 -2.73
C PHE A 98 9.77 -2.84 -1.58
N GLU A 99 10.01 -4.14 -1.41
CA GLU A 99 10.93 -4.66 -0.41
C GLU A 99 11.93 -5.63 -1.04
N ARG A 100 13.13 -5.12 -1.36
CA ARG A 100 14.22 -5.89 -1.99
C ARG A 100 14.51 -7.23 -1.28
N ARG A 101 14.43 -7.26 0.05
CA ARG A 101 14.63 -8.49 0.85
C ARG A 101 13.54 -9.52 0.56
N LYS A 102 12.27 -9.13 0.53
CA LYS A 102 11.14 -10.00 0.22
C LYS A 102 11.20 -10.49 -1.22
N VAL A 103 11.47 -9.59 -2.18
CA VAL A 103 11.64 -9.96 -3.60
C VAL A 103 12.73 -11.02 -3.77
N ASN A 104 13.93 -10.79 -3.23
CA ASN A 104 15.02 -11.77 -3.34
C ASN A 104 14.74 -13.08 -2.59
N LYS A 105 13.92 -13.07 -1.54
CA LYS A 105 13.45 -14.31 -0.88
C LYS A 105 12.61 -15.14 -1.84
N ARG A 106 11.61 -14.52 -2.49
CA ARG A 106 10.72 -15.16 -3.48
C ARG A 106 11.48 -15.69 -4.70
N LEU A 107 12.45 -14.91 -5.22
CA LEU A 107 13.33 -15.35 -6.31
C LEU A 107 14.10 -16.62 -5.95
N ARG A 108 14.64 -16.69 -4.72
CA ARG A 108 15.30 -17.91 -4.22
C ARG A 108 14.34 -19.07 -4.01
N GLN A 109 13.07 -18.82 -3.72
CA GLN A 109 12.08 -19.88 -3.59
C GLN A 109 11.63 -20.45 -4.95
N GLY A 110 12.07 -19.84 -6.06
CA GLY A 110 11.75 -20.32 -7.40
C GLY A 110 10.43 -19.78 -7.94
N GLU A 111 9.74 -18.88 -7.24
CA GLU A 111 8.42 -18.33 -7.65
C GLU A 111 8.45 -17.63 -9.02
N HIS A 112 9.62 -17.19 -9.48
CA HIS A 112 9.78 -16.61 -10.81
C HIS A 112 9.60 -17.65 -11.93
N LEU A 113 9.82 -18.93 -11.64
CA LEU A 113 9.64 -20.02 -12.61
C LEU A 113 8.15 -20.22 -12.90
N ASP A 114 7.29 -20.09 -11.89
CA ASP A 114 5.83 -20.18 -12.05
C ASP A 114 5.30 -19.11 -13.04
N LEU A 115 5.91 -17.92 -13.03
CA LEU A 115 5.57 -16.81 -13.91
C LEU A 115 6.19 -16.95 -15.32
N MET A 116 7.35 -17.63 -15.45
CA MET A 116 8.03 -17.83 -16.74
C MET A 116 7.29 -18.82 -17.66
N HIS A 117 6.39 -19.64 -17.12
CA HIS A 117 5.57 -20.57 -17.90
C HIS A 117 4.29 -19.96 -18.47
N GLN A 118 4.02 -18.67 -18.22
CA GLN A 118 2.85 -17.97 -18.78
C GLN A 118 3.06 -17.46 -20.22
N GLN A 119 3.87 -18.15 -21.05
CA GLN A 119 4.05 -17.77 -22.44
C GLN A 119 2.93 -18.32 -23.34
N MET A 120 2.14 -17.36 -23.85
CA MET A 120 1.14 -17.38 -24.94
C MET A 120 -0.27 -17.86 -24.60
#